data_AF-A0A8K0DKQ4-F1
#
_entry.id   AF-A0A8K0DKQ4-F1
#
_cell.length_a   1.000
_cell.length_b   1.000
_cell.length_c   1.000
_cell.angle_alpha   90.00
_cell.angle_beta   90.00
_cell.angle_gamma   90.00
#
_symmetry.space_group_name_H-M   'P 1'
#
loop_
_entity.id
_entity.type
_entity.pdbx_description
1 polymer ?
#
loop_
_entity_poly.entity_id
_entity_poly.type
_entity_poly.pdbx_seq_one_letter_code
_entity_poly.pdbx_strand_id
1 'polypeptide(L)'
;MALSYDCYYIISKYLNGVDYLNFCEAVGIEIKFDNLGQRFIADNIMRLYHLNADLTKVVADLDWNYISGYQILSEDFIRDFKDYVNWIAISRDQKISEDLMREFKDSINWFWVSCKQYLSEPFIKEFKHYVNWYNISKYQPLSTEFISEFKEYTDWIAISRYKTLTAQFAKRFKDYIEWYEVCNCQSLPEGFIRECKDYVNWKKISECQKLSEKFIIEFEDYVDWPYIYKYQKLSKAFKDRFTRKFMAGVSESPEIVENL
;
A
#
# COMPACT_ATOMS: atom_id res chain seq x y z
N MET A 1 -5.91 -45.13 14.48
CA MET A 1 -6.32 -44.68 15.83
C MET A 1 -5.92 -43.21 15.92
N ALA A 2 -6.85 -42.29 16.12
CA ALA A 2 -6.53 -40.86 16.19
C ALA A 2 -5.93 -40.53 17.56
N LEU A 3 -4.82 -39.78 17.59
CA LEU A 3 -4.21 -39.31 18.84
C LEU A 3 -4.96 -38.08 19.35
N SER A 4 -5.05 -37.90 20.67
CA SER A 4 -5.67 -36.70 21.26
C SER A 4 -4.76 -35.46 21.14
N TYR A 5 -5.32 -34.25 21.20
CA TYR A 5 -4.57 -32.98 21.18
C TYR A 5 -3.40 -32.94 22.17
N ASP A 6 -3.59 -33.49 23.37
CA ASP A 6 -2.56 -33.54 24.40
C ASP A 6 -1.41 -34.49 24.03
N CYS A 7 -1.70 -35.58 23.31
CA CYS A 7 -0.67 -36.46 22.77
C CYS A 7 0.15 -35.76 21.67
N TYR A 8 -0.48 -34.98 20.79
CA TYR A 8 0.20 -34.18 19.78
C TYR A 8 1.10 -33.09 20.40
N TYR A 9 0.58 -32.37 21.39
CA TYR A 9 1.33 -31.32 22.08
C TYR A 9 2.53 -31.90 22.85
N ILE A 10 2.37 -33.04 23.53
CA ILE A 10 3.46 -33.72 24.23
C ILE A 10 4.50 -34.23 23.23
N ILE A 11 4.09 -34.90 22.15
CA ILE A 11 5.04 -35.40 21.15
C ILE A 11 5.81 -34.24 20.50
N SER A 12 5.15 -33.13 20.16
CA SER A 12 5.81 -31.94 19.59
C SER A 12 6.83 -31.26 20.52
N LYS A 13 6.71 -31.48 21.83
CA LYS A 13 7.56 -30.90 22.86
C LYS A 13 8.82 -31.73 23.13
N TYR A 14 8.80 -33.04 22.81
CA TYR A 14 9.87 -33.99 23.16
C TYR A 14 10.49 -34.72 21.96
N LEU A 15 9.82 -34.76 20.82
CA LEU A 15 10.31 -35.32 19.56
C LEU A 15 10.46 -34.17 18.56
N ASN A 16 11.58 -34.11 17.83
CA ASN A 16 11.65 -33.15 16.72
C ASN A 16 10.57 -33.54 15.69
N GLY A 17 10.13 -32.62 14.82
CA GLY A 17 9.03 -32.92 13.89
C GLY A 17 9.30 -34.10 12.95
N VAL A 18 10.57 -34.47 12.76
CA VAL A 18 11.01 -35.67 12.02
C VAL A 18 10.77 -36.94 12.83
N ASP A 19 11.05 -36.93 14.13
CA ASP A 19 10.76 -38.05 15.02
C ASP A 19 9.26 -38.34 15.14
N TYR A 20 8.38 -37.31 15.02
CA TYR A 20 6.93 -37.51 14.98
C TYR A 20 6.47 -38.21 13.69
N LEU A 21 6.95 -37.76 12.52
CA LEU A 21 6.61 -38.39 11.24
C LEU A 21 7.16 -39.82 11.15
N ASN A 22 8.42 -40.02 11.59
CA ASN A 22 9.04 -41.33 11.69
C ASN A 22 8.33 -42.24 12.70
N PHE A 23 7.85 -41.69 13.82
CA PHE A 23 7.05 -42.44 14.80
C PHE A 23 5.72 -42.88 14.18
N CYS A 24 4.97 -41.98 13.55
CA CYS A 24 3.72 -42.31 12.87
C CYS A 24 3.89 -43.43 11.83
N GLU A 25 4.99 -43.39 11.07
CA GLU A 25 5.37 -44.44 10.11
C GLU A 25 5.72 -45.77 10.79
N ALA A 26 6.53 -45.74 11.85
CA ALA A 26 6.96 -46.94 12.58
C ALA A 26 5.81 -47.70 13.25
N VAL A 27 4.72 -47.03 13.64
CA VAL A 27 3.55 -47.66 14.27
C VAL A 27 2.38 -47.93 13.30
N GLY A 28 2.56 -47.73 11.99
CA GLY A 28 1.54 -48.06 10.99
C GLY A 28 0.22 -47.29 11.16
N ILE A 29 0.28 -46.10 11.76
CA ILE A 29 -0.90 -45.25 11.93
C ILE A 29 -1.12 -44.53 10.60
N GLU A 30 -2.21 -44.88 9.91
CA GLU A 30 -2.74 -44.07 8.81
C GLU A 30 -2.96 -42.66 9.36
N ILE A 31 -2.17 -41.69 8.89
CA ILE A 31 -2.19 -40.33 9.45
C ILE A 31 -3.40 -39.58 8.90
N LYS A 32 -4.59 -39.96 9.37
CA LYS A 32 -5.78 -39.11 9.27
C LYS A 32 -5.59 -37.99 10.28
N PHE A 33 -4.96 -36.91 9.84
CA PHE A 33 -4.92 -35.69 10.63
C PHE A 33 -6.36 -35.21 10.78
N ASP A 34 -6.84 -35.17 12.02
CA ASP A 34 -7.97 -34.31 12.32
C ASP A 34 -7.56 -32.84 12.09
N ASN A 35 -8.54 -31.93 12.16
CA ASN A 35 -8.30 -30.50 11.92
C ASN A 35 -7.19 -29.92 12.84
N LEU A 36 -6.94 -30.53 14.00
CA LEU A 36 -5.90 -30.09 14.95
C LEU A 36 -4.52 -30.53 14.49
N GLY A 37 -4.37 -31.75 14.01
CA GLY A 37 -3.12 -32.27 13.47
C GLY A 37 -2.66 -31.55 12.19
N GLN A 38 -3.59 -31.21 11.28
CA GLN A 38 -3.28 -30.44 10.07
C GLN A 38 -2.75 -29.04 10.43
N ARG A 39 -3.40 -28.40 11.39
CA ARG A 39 -3.00 -27.08 11.87
C ARG A 39 -1.62 -27.09 12.52
N PHE A 40 -1.32 -28.10 13.33
CA PHE A 40 0.00 -28.24 13.93
C PHE A 40 1.12 -28.36 12.89
N ILE A 41 0.91 -29.14 11.82
CA ILE A 41 1.87 -29.23 10.71
C ILE A 41 2.00 -27.90 10.00
N ALA A 42 0.88 -27.26 9.67
CA ALA A 42 0.89 -25.97 8.98
C ALA A 42 1.65 -24.90 9.78
N ASP A 43 1.49 -24.86 11.11
CA ASP A 43 2.20 -23.96 12.02
C ASP A 43 3.70 -24.27 12.14
N ASN A 44 4.13 -25.50 11.83
CA ASN A 44 5.53 -25.95 11.93
C ASN A 44 6.16 -26.25 10.57
N ILE A 45 5.52 -25.87 9.47
CA ILE A 45 5.86 -26.36 8.12
C ILE A 45 7.30 -26.04 7.72
N MET A 46 7.80 -24.85 8.05
CA MET A 46 9.17 -24.45 7.74
C MET A 46 10.20 -25.22 8.56
N ARG A 47 9.92 -25.49 9.84
CA ARG A 47 10.79 -26.31 10.68
C ARG A 47 10.87 -27.73 10.14
N LEU A 48 9.74 -28.30 9.73
CA LEU A 48 9.68 -29.63 9.13
C LEU A 48 10.48 -29.68 7.82
N TYR A 49 10.29 -28.69 6.95
CA TYR A 49 11.04 -28.56 5.70
C TYR A 49 12.56 -28.50 5.93
N HIS A 50 13.03 -27.67 6.88
CA HIS A 50 14.46 -27.57 7.19
C HIS A 50 15.07 -28.83 7.82
N LEU A 51 14.24 -29.67 8.44
CA LEU A 51 14.67 -30.98 8.95
C LEU A 51 14.60 -32.08 7.87
N ASN A 52 14.30 -31.74 6.61
CA ASN A 52 14.10 -32.67 5.51
C ASN A 52 13.00 -33.71 5.79
N ALA A 53 11.94 -33.30 6.49
CA ALA A 53 10.75 -34.13 6.64
C ALA A 53 10.15 -34.45 5.26
N ASP A 54 9.71 -35.71 5.06
CA ASP A 54 8.99 -36.09 3.85
C ASP A 54 7.55 -35.53 3.88
N LEU A 55 7.41 -34.31 3.37
CA LEU A 55 6.13 -33.60 3.30
C LEU A 55 5.20 -34.17 2.21
N THR A 56 5.70 -34.97 1.27
CA THR A 56 4.90 -35.49 0.14
C THR A 56 3.71 -36.33 0.59
N LYS A 57 3.83 -36.95 1.77
CA LYS A 57 2.78 -37.76 2.39
C LYS A 57 1.62 -36.93 2.94
N VAL A 58 1.81 -35.63 3.17
CA VAL A 58 0.82 -34.77 3.84
C VAL A 58 0.40 -33.57 3.01
N VAL A 59 1.12 -33.23 1.93
CA VAL A 59 0.86 -32.03 1.13
C VAL A 59 -0.58 -31.90 0.62
N ALA A 60 -1.25 -33.01 0.29
CA ALA A 60 -2.62 -32.96 -0.24
C ALA A 60 -3.66 -32.51 0.82
N ASP A 61 -3.35 -32.70 2.09
CA ASP A 61 -4.27 -32.45 3.21
C ASP A 61 -3.96 -31.14 3.97
N LEU A 62 -2.95 -30.39 3.54
CA LEU A 62 -2.58 -29.13 4.19
C LEU A 62 -3.43 -27.96 3.72
N ASP A 63 -3.77 -27.06 4.64
CA ASP A 63 -4.36 -25.76 4.31
C ASP A 63 -3.28 -24.83 3.73
N TRP A 64 -3.10 -24.91 2.41
CA TRP A 64 -2.14 -24.08 1.68
C TRP A 64 -2.50 -22.60 1.68
N ASN A 65 -3.76 -22.22 1.90
CA ASN A 65 -4.13 -20.81 2.04
C ASN A 65 -3.58 -20.27 3.36
N TYR A 66 -3.74 -21.03 4.44
CA TYR A 66 -3.19 -20.68 5.74
C TYR A 66 -1.66 -20.64 5.69
N ILE A 67 -1.02 -21.67 5.14
CA ILE A 67 0.45 -21.74 5.02
C ILE A 67 0.99 -20.54 4.23
N SER A 68 0.42 -20.27 3.05
CA SER A 68 0.91 -19.22 2.15
C SER A 68 0.69 -17.81 2.70
N GLY A 69 -0.38 -17.59 3.48
CA GLY A 69 -0.74 -16.26 3.98
C GLY A 69 -0.26 -15.93 5.39
N TYR A 70 -0.02 -16.94 6.23
CA TYR A 70 0.24 -16.72 7.66
C TYR A 70 1.58 -17.27 8.17
N GLN A 71 2.30 -18.06 7.36
CA GLN A 71 3.65 -18.51 7.69
C GLN A 71 4.70 -17.64 7.00
N ILE A 72 5.94 -17.66 7.49
CA ILE A 72 7.08 -17.00 6.83
C ILE A 72 7.79 -18.04 5.98
N LEU A 73 7.56 -18.03 4.67
CA LEU A 73 8.08 -19.05 3.77
C LEU A 73 9.43 -18.64 3.17
N SER A 74 10.35 -19.60 3.02
CA SER A 74 11.55 -19.38 2.20
C SER A 74 11.22 -19.51 0.72
N GLU A 75 12.01 -18.88 -0.15
CA GLU A 75 11.79 -19.00 -1.60
C GLU A 75 12.03 -20.42 -2.12
N ASP A 76 12.97 -21.17 -1.53
CA ASP A 76 13.20 -22.56 -1.90
C ASP A 76 11.98 -23.43 -1.57
N PHE A 77 11.34 -23.19 -0.42
CA PHE A 77 10.07 -23.83 -0.10
C PHE A 77 8.99 -23.47 -1.12
N ILE A 78 8.89 -22.19 -1.52
CA ILE A 78 7.92 -21.75 -2.53
C ILE A 78 8.20 -22.45 -3.89
N ARG A 79 9.47 -22.62 -4.28
CA ARG A 79 9.85 -23.34 -5.51
C ARG A 79 9.47 -24.81 -5.45
N ASP A 80 9.79 -25.48 -4.35
CA ASP A 80 9.54 -26.92 -4.16
C ASP A 80 8.04 -27.23 -4.12
N PHE A 81 7.23 -26.31 -3.59
CA PHE A 81 5.77 -26.48 -3.45
C PHE A 81 4.95 -25.55 -4.34
N LYS A 82 5.51 -25.11 -5.47
CA LYS A 82 4.91 -24.15 -6.42
C LYS A 82 3.50 -24.51 -6.90
N ASP A 83 3.20 -25.80 -6.99
CA ASP A 83 1.91 -26.31 -7.48
C ASP A 83 0.83 -26.33 -6.39
N TYR A 84 1.22 -26.08 -5.13
CA TYR A 84 0.33 -26.11 -3.97
C TYR A 84 0.14 -24.73 -3.32
N VAL A 85 1.19 -23.90 -3.28
CA VAL A 85 1.11 -22.58 -2.65
C VAL A 85 0.01 -21.73 -3.27
N ASN A 86 -0.68 -20.95 -2.44
CA ASN A 86 -1.62 -19.96 -2.93
C ASN A 86 -0.85 -18.73 -3.42
N TRP A 87 -0.67 -18.62 -4.74
CA TRP A 87 0.05 -17.52 -5.37
C TRP A 87 -0.52 -16.12 -5.08
N ILE A 88 -1.82 -15.99 -4.82
CA ILE A 88 -2.42 -14.71 -4.39
C ILE A 88 -1.90 -14.33 -3.01
N ALA A 89 -1.87 -15.27 -2.06
CA ALA A 89 -1.33 -15.05 -0.72
C ALA A 89 0.19 -14.82 -0.76
N ILE A 90 0.94 -15.59 -1.55
CA ILE A 90 2.38 -15.37 -1.77
C ILE A 90 2.64 -13.94 -2.25
N SER A 91 1.90 -13.48 -3.26
CA SER A 91 2.07 -12.15 -3.85
C SER A 91 1.74 -11.00 -2.88
N ARG A 92 0.79 -11.23 -1.97
CA ARG A 92 0.24 -10.21 -1.07
C ARG A 92 1.00 -10.12 0.26
N ASP A 93 1.33 -11.27 0.83
CA ASP A 93 1.71 -11.39 2.25
C ASP A 93 3.18 -11.80 2.44
N GLN A 94 3.78 -12.52 1.49
CA GLN A 94 5.19 -12.89 1.56
C GLN A 94 6.09 -11.77 1.03
N LYS A 95 7.33 -11.70 1.51
CA LYS A 95 8.38 -10.88 0.91
C LYS A 95 9.15 -11.75 -0.09
N ILE A 96 8.86 -11.58 -1.37
CA ILE A 96 9.50 -12.34 -2.45
C ILE A 96 10.49 -11.45 -3.23
N SER A 97 11.58 -12.04 -3.71
CA SER A 97 12.57 -11.36 -4.54
C SER A 97 12.07 -11.17 -5.96
N GLU A 98 12.66 -10.21 -6.67
CA GLU A 98 12.41 -10.03 -8.10
C GLU A 98 12.81 -11.25 -8.94
N ASP A 99 13.77 -12.06 -8.49
CA ASP A 99 14.18 -13.28 -9.19
C ASP A 99 13.09 -14.34 -9.12
N LEU A 100 12.47 -14.53 -7.93
CA LEU A 100 11.30 -15.40 -7.80
C LEU A 100 10.12 -14.87 -8.62
N MET A 101 9.90 -13.55 -8.64
CA MET A 101 8.85 -12.95 -9.46
C MET A 101 9.09 -13.17 -10.96
N ARG A 102 10.34 -13.12 -11.44
CA ARG A 102 10.70 -13.46 -12.83
C ARG A 102 10.39 -14.90 -13.15
N GLU A 103 10.80 -15.80 -12.26
CA GLU A 103 10.62 -17.25 -12.39
C GLU A 103 9.13 -17.62 -12.48
N PHE A 104 8.29 -17.00 -11.65
CA PHE A 104 6.86 -17.32 -11.52
C PHE A 104 5.93 -16.22 -12.01
N LYS A 105 6.35 -15.43 -13.00
CA LYS A 105 5.61 -14.28 -13.54
C LYS A 105 4.17 -14.59 -13.96
N ASP A 106 3.91 -15.82 -14.42
CA ASP A 106 2.60 -16.25 -14.90
C ASP A 106 1.68 -16.76 -13.78
N SER A 107 2.25 -16.99 -12.59
CA SER A 107 1.51 -17.46 -11.40
C SER A 107 1.22 -16.33 -10.42
N ILE A 108 2.13 -15.37 -10.26
CA ILE A 108 1.99 -14.27 -9.30
C ILE A 108 0.86 -13.31 -9.66
N ASN A 109 0.24 -12.74 -8.63
CA ASN A 109 -0.79 -11.74 -8.78
C ASN A 109 -0.16 -10.34 -8.88
N TRP A 110 -0.06 -9.82 -10.11
CA TRP A 110 0.58 -8.53 -10.40
C TRP A 110 -0.08 -7.32 -9.74
N PHE A 111 -1.38 -7.38 -9.43
CA PHE A 111 -2.04 -6.32 -8.67
C PHE A 111 -1.45 -6.22 -7.26
N TRP A 112 -1.30 -7.35 -6.56
CA TRP A 112 -0.70 -7.40 -5.22
C TRP A 112 0.79 -7.09 -5.27
N VAL A 113 1.52 -7.66 -6.23
CA VAL A 113 2.95 -7.38 -6.42
C VAL A 113 3.21 -5.88 -6.56
N SER A 114 2.42 -5.19 -7.40
CA SER A 114 2.59 -3.76 -7.66
C SER A 114 2.36 -2.86 -6.43
N CYS A 115 1.53 -3.29 -5.46
CA CYS A 115 1.18 -2.47 -4.28
C CYS A 115 1.79 -2.93 -2.95
N LYS A 116 2.25 -4.18 -2.85
CA LYS A 116 2.76 -4.77 -1.60
C LYS A 116 4.26 -5.04 -1.63
N GLN A 117 4.82 -5.29 -2.80
CA GLN A 117 6.24 -5.59 -2.95
C GLN A 117 7.04 -4.32 -3.24
N TYR A 118 8.32 -4.31 -2.89
CA TYR A 118 9.26 -3.31 -3.38
C TYR A 118 9.74 -3.75 -4.76
N LEU A 119 9.57 -2.89 -5.77
CA LEU A 119 10.01 -3.14 -7.12
C LEU A 119 11.03 -2.09 -7.54
N SER A 120 12.17 -2.54 -8.06
CA SER A 120 13.17 -1.66 -8.65
C SER A 120 12.68 -1.12 -10.00
N GLU A 121 13.13 0.08 -10.37
CA GLU A 121 12.80 0.67 -11.68
C GLU A 121 13.20 -0.22 -12.87
N PRO A 122 14.38 -0.88 -12.90
CA PRO A 122 14.72 -1.84 -13.94
C PRO A 122 13.71 -2.99 -14.06
N PHE A 123 13.23 -3.51 -12.92
CA PHE A 123 12.22 -4.57 -12.91
C PHE A 123 10.87 -4.08 -13.43
N ILE A 124 10.41 -2.90 -12.98
CA ILE A 124 9.15 -2.32 -13.47
C ILE A 124 9.23 -2.11 -14.99
N LYS A 125 10.38 -1.65 -15.50
CA LYS A 125 10.62 -1.48 -16.93
C LYS A 125 10.57 -2.79 -17.70
N GLU A 126 11.17 -3.85 -17.17
CA GLU A 126 11.12 -5.21 -17.73
C GLU A 126 9.67 -5.73 -17.80
N PHE A 127 8.88 -5.52 -16.74
CA PHE A 127 7.52 -6.04 -16.58
C PHE A 127 6.41 -5.01 -16.81
N LYS A 128 6.68 -3.95 -17.59
CA LYS A 128 5.76 -2.82 -17.80
C LYS A 128 4.35 -3.20 -18.29
N HIS A 129 4.21 -4.34 -18.94
CA HIS A 129 2.92 -4.84 -19.47
C HIS A 129 2.17 -5.75 -18.48
N TYR A 130 2.80 -6.11 -17.36
CA TYR A 130 2.22 -6.94 -16.32
C TYR A 130 1.81 -6.11 -15.10
N VAL A 131 2.65 -5.14 -14.71
CA VAL A 131 2.42 -4.33 -13.52
C VAL A 131 1.14 -3.50 -13.61
N ASN A 132 0.51 -3.27 -12.47
CA ASN A 132 -0.64 -2.38 -12.36
C ASN A 132 -0.14 -0.94 -12.16
N TRP A 133 -0.22 -0.12 -13.21
CA TRP A 133 0.35 1.22 -13.21
C TRP A 133 -0.25 2.18 -12.17
N TYR A 134 -1.54 2.07 -11.84
CA TYR A 134 -2.13 2.82 -10.72
C TYR A 134 -1.41 2.50 -9.40
N ASN A 135 -1.18 1.21 -9.10
CA ASN A 135 -0.47 0.78 -7.91
C ASN A 135 1.01 1.15 -7.94
N ILE A 136 1.67 1.06 -9.12
CA ILE A 136 3.05 1.51 -9.30
C ILE A 136 3.18 3.00 -8.98
N SER A 137 2.35 3.83 -9.61
CA SER A 137 2.33 5.28 -9.42
C SER A 137 1.97 5.69 -7.98
N LYS A 138 1.16 4.90 -7.28
CA LYS A 138 0.77 5.18 -5.89
C LYS A 138 1.83 4.75 -4.87
N TYR A 139 2.30 3.51 -4.96
CA TYR A 139 3.04 2.86 -3.87
C TYR A 139 4.55 2.82 -4.09
N GLN A 140 5.05 2.74 -5.33
CA GLN A 140 6.48 2.55 -5.58
C GLN A 140 7.30 3.85 -5.47
N PRO A 141 8.54 3.83 -4.96
CA PRO A 141 9.41 4.99 -4.92
C PRO A 141 10.04 5.24 -6.30
N LEU A 142 9.32 5.96 -7.16
CA LEU A 142 9.76 6.27 -8.53
C LEU A 142 10.56 7.58 -8.57
N SER A 143 11.66 7.57 -9.32
CA SER A 143 12.42 8.75 -9.68
C SER A 143 11.68 9.64 -10.68
N THR A 144 12.10 10.90 -10.76
CA THR A 144 11.54 11.85 -11.73
C THR A 144 11.87 11.42 -13.16
N GLU A 145 13.06 10.86 -13.36
CA GLU A 145 13.56 10.36 -14.64
C GLU A 145 12.73 9.18 -15.13
N PHE A 146 12.44 8.23 -14.25
CA PHE A 146 11.58 7.08 -14.58
C PHE A 146 10.16 7.52 -14.94
N ILE A 147 9.55 8.41 -14.13
CA ILE A 147 8.22 8.96 -14.44
C ILE A 147 8.24 9.69 -15.79
N SER A 148 9.32 10.42 -16.10
CA SER A 148 9.47 11.10 -17.39
C SER A 148 9.54 10.12 -18.56
N GLU A 149 10.22 8.99 -18.40
CA GLU A 149 10.32 7.92 -19.42
C GLU A 149 8.96 7.23 -19.62
N PHE A 150 8.21 6.98 -18.53
CA PHE A 150 6.96 6.22 -18.52
C PHE A 150 5.71 7.10 -18.33
N LYS A 151 5.76 8.36 -18.78
CA LYS A 151 4.66 9.33 -18.59
C LYS A 151 3.30 8.87 -19.13
N GLU A 152 3.31 8.11 -20.23
CA GLU A 152 2.08 7.59 -20.89
C GLU A 152 1.46 6.41 -20.14
N TYR A 153 2.25 5.72 -19.30
CA TYR A 153 1.77 4.63 -18.47
C TYR A 153 1.42 5.11 -17.06
N THR A 154 2.06 6.19 -16.62
CA THR A 154 1.92 6.74 -15.27
C THR A 154 0.48 7.17 -15.00
N ASP A 155 -0.08 6.70 -13.89
CA ASP A 155 -1.38 7.18 -13.41
C ASP A 155 -1.19 8.52 -12.68
N TRP A 156 -1.51 9.60 -13.38
CA TRP A 156 -1.31 10.95 -12.88
C TRP A 156 -2.27 11.34 -11.76
N ILE A 157 -3.46 10.73 -11.69
CA ILE A 157 -4.38 10.90 -10.56
C ILE A 157 -3.73 10.33 -9.29
N ALA A 158 -3.13 9.14 -9.39
CA ALA A 158 -2.42 8.52 -8.27
C ALA A 158 -1.19 9.34 -7.82
N ILE A 159 -0.40 9.86 -8.77
CA ILE A 159 0.72 10.77 -8.46
C ILE A 159 0.21 12.01 -7.73
N SER A 160 -0.79 12.70 -8.30
CA SER A 160 -1.37 13.93 -7.74
C SER A 160 -2.00 13.75 -6.37
N ARG A 161 -2.55 12.57 -6.07
CA ARG A 161 -3.25 12.33 -4.81
C ARG A 161 -2.36 11.79 -3.69
N TYR A 162 -1.40 10.94 -4.03
CA TYR A 162 -0.69 10.14 -3.03
C TYR A 162 0.82 10.38 -2.96
N LYS A 163 1.44 10.99 -3.98
CA LYS A 163 2.88 11.31 -3.93
C LYS A 163 3.12 12.70 -3.38
N THR A 164 4.12 12.83 -2.52
CA THR A 164 4.66 14.12 -2.10
C THR A 164 5.34 14.78 -3.30
N LEU A 165 4.78 15.90 -3.77
CA LEU A 165 5.30 16.62 -4.92
C LEU A 165 6.20 17.77 -4.47
N THR A 166 7.42 17.85 -5.03
CA THR A 166 8.20 19.08 -4.94
C THR A 166 7.68 20.10 -5.95
N ALA A 167 7.85 21.39 -5.69
CA ALA A 167 7.44 22.43 -6.64
C ALA A 167 8.17 22.27 -7.99
N GLN A 168 9.44 21.86 -7.99
CA GLN A 168 10.19 21.58 -9.21
C GLN A 168 9.55 20.43 -10.01
N PHE A 169 9.19 19.33 -9.36
CA PHE A 169 8.50 18.21 -10.01
C PHE A 169 7.15 18.64 -10.58
N ALA A 170 6.33 19.32 -9.78
CA ALA A 170 5.00 19.75 -10.18
C ALA A 170 5.04 20.72 -11.37
N LYS A 171 6.00 21.65 -11.38
CA LYS A 171 6.23 22.55 -12.52
C LYS A 171 6.67 21.81 -13.78
N ARG A 172 7.55 20.81 -13.65
CA ARG A 172 8.03 19.99 -14.78
C ARG A 172 6.89 19.23 -15.45
N PHE A 173 5.94 18.73 -14.68
CA PHE A 173 4.82 17.92 -15.17
C PHE A 173 3.46 18.62 -15.06
N LYS A 174 3.44 19.95 -15.03
CA LYS A 174 2.25 20.76 -14.74
C LYS A 174 1.02 20.43 -15.59
N ASP A 175 1.23 19.99 -16.83
CA ASP A 175 0.16 19.70 -17.79
C ASP A 175 -0.43 18.28 -17.59
N TYR A 176 0.23 17.45 -16.78
CA TYR A 176 -0.25 16.13 -16.39
C TYR A 176 -0.75 16.09 -14.94
N ILE A 177 -0.28 17.00 -14.09
CA ILE A 177 -0.70 17.08 -12.70
C ILE A 177 -2.19 17.47 -12.62
N GLU A 178 -2.98 16.58 -12.03
CA GLU A 178 -4.34 16.86 -11.57
C GLU A 178 -4.34 17.84 -10.38
N TRP A 179 -4.25 19.14 -10.66
CA TRP A 179 -4.12 20.20 -9.65
C TRP A 179 -5.28 20.24 -8.64
N TYR A 180 -6.48 19.87 -9.08
CA TYR A 180 -7.62 19.75 -8.17
C TYR A 180 -7.36 18.69 -7.08
N GLU A 181 -6.89 17.50 -7.47
CA GLU A 181 -6.55 16.43 -6.53
C GLU A 181 -5.41 16.86 -5.60
N VAL A 182 -4.38 17.53 -6.13
CA VAL A 182 -3.27 18.05 -5.31
C VAL A 182 -3.78 19.00 -4.22
N CYS A 183 -4.62 19.99 -4.60
CA CYS A 183 -5.11 21.01 -3.67
C CYS A 183 -6.14 20.49 -2.67
N ASN A 184 -6.91 19.45 -3.04
CA ASN A 184 -7.98 18.90 -2.22
C ASN A 184 -7.50 17.77 -1.30
N CYS A 185 -6.55 16.95 -1.75
CA CYS A 185 -6.16 15.72 -1.06
C CYS A 185 -4.85 15.84 -0.28
N GLN A 186 -3.95 16.78 -0.63
CA GLN A 186 -2.66 16.92 0.04
C GLN A 186 -2.63 18.09 1.04
N SER A 187 -1.78 17.97 2.06
CA SER A 187 -1.39 19.10 2.92
C SER A 187 -0.21 19.82 2.29
N LEU A 188 -0.46 20.96 1.67
CA LEU A 188 0.52 21.69 0.87
C LEU A 188 1.26 22.73 1.72
N PRO A 189 2.61 22.70 1.76
CA PRO A 189 3.38 23.78 2.37
C PRO A 189 3.16 25.10 1.62
N GLU A 190 3.06 26.22 2.35
CA GLU A 190 2.90 27.55 1.74
C GLU A 190 4.01 27.89 0.73
N GLY A 191 5.24 27.39 0.93
CA GLY A 191 6.33 27.52 -0.03
C GLY A 191 6.00 26.88 -1.38
N PHE A 192 5.42 25.68 -1.37
CA PHE A 192 4.97 25.00 -2.59
C PHE A 192 3.86 25.79 -3.29
N ILE A 193 2.86 26.27 -2.54
CA ILE A 193 1.73 27.03 -3.08
C ILE A 193 2.25 28.33 -3.73
N ARG A 194 3.14 29.06 -3.06
CA ARG A 194 3.77 30.27 -3.59
C ARG A 194 4.50 30.01 -4.91
N GLU A 195 5.23 28.91 -4.98
CA GLU A 195 5.95 28.52 -6.18
C GLU A 195 5.04 28.08 -7.33
N CYS A 196 3.90 27.48 -7.04
CA CYS A 196 2.96 26.93 -8.02
C CYS A 196 1.66 27.76 -8.15
N LYS A 197 1.70 29.03 -7.75
CA LYS A 197 0.54 29.92 -7.61
C LYS A 197 -0.33 30.03 -8.88
N ASP A 198 0.26 29.86 -10.06
CA ASP A 198 -0.42 30.01 -11.35
C ASP A 198 -1.18 28.73 -11.76
N TYR A 199 -1.02 27.64 -11.01
CA TYR A 199 -1.63 26.34 -11.34
C TYR A 199 -2.59 25.81 -10.26
N VAL A 200 -2.35 26.17 -8.99
CA VAL A 200 -3.16 25.69 -7.88
C VAL A 200 -4.61 26.17 -7.98
N ASN A 201 -5.54 25.34 -7.50
CA ASN A 201 -6.93 25.72 -7.38
C ASN A 201 -7.13 26.56 -6.11
N TRP A 202 -7.14 27.90 -6.24
CA TRP A 202 -7.19 28.83 -5.11
C TRP A 202 -8.43 28.69 -4.21
N LYS A 203 -9.56 28.28 -4.78
CA LYS A 203 -10.76 27.95 -4.02
C LYS A 203 -10.48 26.78 -3.08
N LYS A 204 -9.88 25.69 -3.57
CA LYS A 204 -9.47 24.54 -2.75
C LYS A 204 -8.33 24.85 -1.80
N ILE A 205 -7.38 25.71 -2.18
CA ILE A 205 -6.35 26.20 -1.26
C ILE A 205 -7.00 26.90 -0.05
N SER A 206 -7.97 27.77 -0.31
CA SER A 206 -8.63 28.57 0.74
C SER A 206 -9.53 27.72 1.66
N GLU A 207 -10.14 26.67 1.11
CA GLU A 207 -11.02 25.74 1.83
C GLU A 207 -10.25 24.70 2.64
N CYS A 208 -9.24 24.07 2.03
CA CYS A 208 -8.66 22.82 2.54
C CYS A 208 -7.32 23.01 3.27
N GLN A 209 -6.57 24.08 2.97
CA GLN A 209 -5.21 24.25 3.49
C GLN A 209 -5.21 25.07 4.77
N LYS A 210 -4.22 24.83 5.64
CA LYS A 210 -3.99 25.69 6.82
C LYS A 210 -3.05 26.82 6.40
N LEU A 211 -3.61 28.02 6.30
CA LEU A 211 -2.87 29.19 5.83
C LEU A 211 -2.58 30.17 6.97
N SER A 212 -1.37 30.73 6.98
CA SER A 212 -1.02 31.82 7.88
C SER A 212 -1.63 33.14 7.40
N GLU A 213 -1.96 34.02 8.33
CA GLU A 213 -2.45 35.37 8.00
C GLU A 213 -1.50 36.14 7.08
N LYS A 214 -0.18 35.96 7.27
CA LYS A 214 0.83 36.57 6.41
C LYS A 214 0.73 36.09 4.97
N PHE A 215 0.52 34.78 4.78
CA PHE A 215 0.32 34.19 3.46
C PHE A 215 -0.97 34.68 2.80
N ILE A 216 -2.07 34.76 3.56
CA ILE A 216 -3.35 35.25 3.06
C ILE A 216 -3.23 36.71 2.60
N ILE A 217 -2.50 37.55 3.35
CA ILE A 217 -2.23 38.94 2.93
C ILE A 217 -1.41 38.99 1.65
N GLU A 218 -0.39 38.15 1.53
CA GLU A 218 0.46 38.10 0.33
C GLU A 218 -0.32 37.71 -0.93
N PHE A 219 -1.31 36.82 -0.79
CA PHE A 219 -2.13 36.32 -1.89
C PHE A 219 -3.58 36.81 -1.83
N GLU A 220 -3.78 38.04 -1.36
CA GLU A 220 -5.11 38.58 -1.06
C GLU A 220 -6.06 38.70 -2.27
N ASP A 221 -5.49 38.74 -3.47
CA ASP A 221 -6.23 38.83 -4.74
C ASP A 221 -6.48 37.46 -5.38
N TYR A 222 -5.89 36.40 -4.81
CA TYR A 222 -6.05 35.03 -5.31
C TYR A 222 -6.97 34.20 -4.42
N VAL A 223 -6.90 34.38 -3.10
CA VAL A 223 -7.67 33.58 -2.15
C VAL A 223 -9.18 33.81 -2.28
N ASP A 224 -9.94 32.75 -1.99
CA ASP A 224 -11.40 32.79 -1.93
C ASP A 224 -11.82 33.25 -0.53
N TRP A 225 -12.16 34.55 -0.42
CA TRP A 225 -12.49 35.20 0.85
C TRP A 225 -13.64 34.54 1.65
N PRO A 226 -14.77 34.15 1.02
CA PRO A 226 -15.79 33.33 1.68
C PRO A 226 -15.22 32.10 2.39
N TYR A 227 -14.33 31.35 1.73
CA TYR A 227 -13.74 30.15 2.31
C TYR A 227 -12.65 30.45 3.33
N ILE A 228 -11.85 31.50 3.11
CA ILE A 228 -10.90 31.97 4.12
C ILE A 228 -11.63 32.26 5.44
N TYR A 229 -12.75 32.97 5.40
CA TYR A 229 -13.51 33.32 6.59
C TYR A 229 -14.10 32.08 7.29
N LYS A 230 -14.68 31.17 6.50
CA LYS A 230 -15.39 29.99 7.01
C LYS A 230 -14.45 28.94 7.59
N TYR A 231 -13.29 28.72 6.98
CA TYR A 231 -12.44 27.57 7.28
C TYR A 231 -11.12 27.93 7.96
N GLN A 232 -10.62 29.17 7.84
CA GLN A 232 -9.35 29.55 8.48
C GLN A 232 -9.55 30.06 9.91
N LYS A 233 -8.60 29.72 10.79
CA LYS A 233 -8.54 30.27 12.14
C LYS A 233 -7.83 31.62 12.11
N LEU A 234 -8.61 32.69 12.03
CA LEU A 234 -8.11 34.07 11.94
C LEU A 234 -8.25 34.82 13.27
N SER A 235 -7.29 35.69 13.56
CA SER A 235 -7.34 36.62 14.67
C SER A 235 -8.43 37.67 14.46
N LYS A 236 -8.93 38.24 15.56
CA LYS A 236 -9.94 39.31 15.50
C LYS A 236 -9.43 40.52 14.71
N ALA A 237 -8.19 40.96 14.96
CA ALA A 237 -7.59 42.09 14.26
C ALA A 237 -7.51 41.85 12.74
N PHE A 238 -7.21 40.63 12.32
CA PHE A 238 -7.22 40.26 10.90
C PHE A 238 -8.62 40.35 10.32
N LYS A 239 -9.63 39.82 11.03
CA LYS A 239 -11.02 39.90 10.59
C LYS A 239 -11.48 41.35 10.45
N ASP A 240 -11.23 42.18 11.47
CA ASP A 240 -11.63 43.59 11.46
C ASP A 240 -11.02 44.33 10.25
N ARG A 241 -9.74 44.05 9.93
CA ARG A 241 -9.03 44.62 8.77
C ARG A 241 -9.67 44.27 7.42
N PHE A 242 -10.14 43.03 7.24
CA PHE A 242 -10.64 42.53 5.96
C PHE A 242 -12.17 42.41 5.86
N THR A 243 -12.90 43.02 6.81
CA THR A 243 -14.37 42.99 6.91
C THR A 243 -15.11 43.21 5.58
N ARG A 244 -14.66 44.16 4.75
CA ARG A 244 -15.32 44.45 3.46
C ARG A 244 -15.17 43.31 2.44
N LYS A 245 -14.00 42.66 2.38
CA LYS A 245 -13.76 41.52 1.48
C LYS A 245 -14.60 40.31 1.91
N PHE A 246 -14.91 40.17 3.20
CA PHE A 246 -15.86 39.16 3.68
C PHE A 246 -17.29 39.44 3.25
N MET A 247 -17.78 40.66 3.49
CA MET A 247 -19.18 41.00 3.23
C MET A 247 -19.55 40.95 1.74
N ALA A 248 -18.60 41.26 0.85
CA ALA A 248 -18.80 41.17 -0.59
C ALA A 248 -19.04 39.72 -1.08
N GLY A 249 -18.46 38.73 -0.41
CA GLY A 249 -18.66 37.32 -0.74
C GLY A 249 -19.96 36.71 -0.20
N VAL A 250 -20.55 37.30 0.84
CA VAL A 250 -21.82 36.84 1.45
C VAL A 250 -23.02 37.17 0.57
N SER A 251 -22.98 38.27 -0.19
CA SER A 251 -24.05 38.61 -1.15
C SER A 251 -24.15 37.64 -2.34
N GLU A 252 -23.10 36.86 -2.62
CA GLU A 252 -23.03 35.95 -3.78
C GLU A 252 -23.20 34.45 -3.40
N SER A 253 -23.30 34.10 -2.11
CA SER A 253 -23.56 32.73 -1.64
C SER A 253 -24.37 32.70 -0.32
N PRO A 254 -25.72 32.56 -0.41
CA PRO A 254 -26.62 32.62 0.75
C PRO A 254 -26.41 31.56 1.84
N GLU A 255 -25.69 30.47 1.55
CA GLU A 255 -25.44 29.36 2.50
C GLU A 255 -24.46 29.72 3.64
N ILE A 256 -23.87 30.92 3.64
CA ILE A 256 -22.87 31.37 4.63
C ILE A 256 -23.52 32.08 5.85
N VAL A 257 -24.80 32.42 5.77
CA VAL A 257 -25.49 33.27 6.77
C VAL A 257 -25.71 32.59 8.12
N GLU A 258 -25.66 31.25 8.22
CA GLU A 258 -25.96 30.52 9.47
C GLU A 258 -24.88 30.60 10.57
N ASN A 259 -23.73 31.23 10.34
CA ASN A 259 -22.65 31.35 11.34
C ASN A 259 -22.10 32.78 11.55
N LEU A 260 -22.88 33.81 11.17
CA LEU A 260 -22.62 35.20 11.53
C LEU A 260 -23.37 35.58 12.82
#